data_AF-A0AAN4ZCG8-F1
#
_entry.id   AF-A0AAN4ZCG8-F1
#
_cell.length_a   1.000
_cell.length_b   1.000
_cell.length_c   1.000
_cell.angle_alpha   90.00
_cell.angle_beta   90.00
_cell.angle_gamma   90.00
#
_symmetry.space_group_name_H-M   'P 1'
#
loop_
_entity.id
_entity.type
_entity.pdbx_description
1 polymer ?
#
loop_
_entity_poly.entity_id
_entity_poly.type
_entity_poly.pdbx_seq_one_letter_code
_entity_poly.pdbx_strand_id
1 'polypeptide(L)'
;IIFRFAKNFKPIKVLGQGANGCVFEVEEVLANKVNWRFAIKRIPLPKSHRSNGDVSDREFKAMLEFNHPGIVGFYDAWIERPPPGWQASLIHML
;
A
#
# COMPACT_ATOMS: atom_id res chain seq x y z
N ILE A 1 -17.08 2.22 -7.81
CA ILE A 1 -15.76 2.77 -7.38
C ILE A 1 -14.76 1.63 -7.47
N ILE A 2 -13.73 1.75 -8.30
CA ILE A 2 -12.68 0.73 -8.40
C ILE A 2 -11.48 1.22 -7.58
N PHE A 3 -11.03 0.44 -6.60
CA PHE A 3 -9.85 0.74 -5.78
C PHE A 3 -8.58 0.55 -6.61
N ARG A 4 -7.61 1.47 -6.49
CA ARG A 4 -6.36 1.45 -7.26
C ARG A 4 -5.59 0.17 -6.98
N PHE A 5 -5.53 -0.25 -5.71
CA PHE A 5 -4.89 -1.50 -5.31
C PHE A 5 -5.45 -2.69 -6.11
N ALA A 6 -6.76 -2.89 -6.06
CA ALA A 6 -7.43 -4.01 -6.72
C ALA A 6 -7.39 -3.92 -8.26
N LYS A 7 -7.27 -2.72 -8.82
CA LYS A 7 -7.21 -2.49 -10.27
C LYS A 7 -5.84 -2.81 -10.86
N ASN A 8 -4.79 -2.31 -10.21
CA ASN A 8 -3.46 -2.24 -10.80
C ASN A 8 -2.51 -3.29 -10.22
N PHE A 9 -2.84 -3.91 -9.08
CA PHE A 9 -1.94 -4.79 -8.37
C PHE A 9 -2.57 -6.15 -8.10
N LYS A 10 -1.82 -7.20 -8.42
CA LYS A 10 -2.13 -8.58 -8.06
C LYS A 10 -1.32 -8.95 -6.81
N PRO A 11 -1.96 -9.09 -5.64
CA PRO A 11 -1.24 -9.55 -4.46
C PRO A 11 -0.82 -11.01 -4.59
N ILE A 12 0.39 -11.31 -4.15
CA ILE A 12 1.00 -12.65 -4.20
C ILE A 12 0.98 -13.30 -2.83
N LYS A 13 1.54 -12.62 -1.82
CA LYS A 13 1.62 -13.13 -0.45
C LYS A 13 1.76 -12.00 0.56
N VAL A 14 1.51 -12.31 1.83
CA VAL A 14 1.84 -11.43 2.95
C VAL A 14 3.33 -11.55 3.28
N LEU A 15 4.03 -10.41 3.31
CA LEU A 15 5.42 -10.32 3.73
C LEU A 15 5.58 -10.03 5.22
N GLY A 16 4.58 -9.40 5.84
CA GLY A 16 4.57 -9.13 7.28
C GLY A 16 3.30 -8.44 7.74
N GLN A 17 2.94 -8.65 9.00
CA GLN A 17 1.78 -8.06 9.66
C GLN A 17 2.19 -7.56 11.05
N GLY A 18 1.75 -6.36 11.41
CA GLY A 18 2.07 -5.77 12.70
C GLY A 18 1.14 -4.61 13.06
N ALA A 19 1.48 -3.88 14.11
CA ALA A 19 0.66 -2.77 14.63
C ALA A 19 0.33 -1.71 13.57
N ASN A 20 1.29 -1.43 12.68
CA ASN A 20 1.17 -0.40 11.63
C ASN A 20 0.60 -0.95 10.31
N GLY A 21 -0.07 -2.11 10.36
CA GLY A 21 -0.77 -2.71 9.22
C GLY A 21 -0.08 -3.94 8.62
N CYS A 22 -0.26 -4.14 7.31
CA CYS A 22 0.18 -5.34 6.61
C CYS A 22 0.96 -4.98 5.34
N VAL A 23 2.00 -5.75 5.06
CA VAL A 23 2.83 -5.63 3.86
C VAL A 23 2.54 -6.80 2.93
N PHE A 24 2.27 -6.49 1.67
CA PHE A 24 2.00 -7.47 0.62
C PHE A 24 3.13 -7.43 -0.41
N GLU A 25 3.58 -8.60 -0.87
CA GLU A 25 4.24 -8.71 -2.17
C GLU A 25 3.15 -8.62 -3.24
N VAL A 26 3.33 -7.75 -4.21
CA VAL A 26 2.39 -7.56 -5.31
C VAL A 26 3.10 -7.52 -6.65
N GLU A 27 2.39 -7.91 -7.70
CA GLU A 27 2.75 -7.63 -9.10
C GLU A 27 1.90 -6.47 -9.61
N GLU A 28 2.54 -5.43 -10.16
CA GLU A 28 1.83 -4.40 -10.93
C GLU A 28 1.48 -4.95 -12.31
N VAL A 29 0.20 -4.87 -12.66
CA VAL A 29 -0.36 -5.37 -13.91
C VAL A 29 -0.83 -4.20 -14.76
N LEU A 30 -0.21 -4.02 -15.92
CA LEU A 30 -0.57 -3.01 -16.91
C LEU A 30 -0.82 -3.71 -18.25
N ALA A 31 -1.96 -3.43 -18.87
CA ALA A 31 -2.37 -4.03 -20.14
C ALA A 31 -2.20 -5.58 -20.18
N ASN A 32 -2.62 -6.26 -19.11
CA ASN A 32 -2.51 -7.72 -18.92
C ASN A 32 -1.07 -8.27 -18.89
N LYS A 33 -0.07 -7.44 -18.62
CA LYS A 33 1.32 -7.86 -18.41
C LYS A 33 1.81 -7.46 -17.02
N VAL A 34 2.61 -8.34 -16.42
CA VAL A 34 3.34 -8.05 -15.18
C VAL A 34 4.53 -7.17 -15.51
N ASN A 35 4.61 -5.99 -14.92
CA ASN A 35 5.71 -5.06 -15.15
C ASN A 35 6.74 -5.09 -14.02
N TRP A 36 6.28 -4.93 -12.78
CA TRP A 36 7.16 -4.84 -11.61
C TRP A 36 6.58 -5.57 -10.40
N ARG A 37 7.47 -5.96 -9.48
CA ARG A 37 7.10 -6.44 -8.16
C ARG A 37 7.41 -5.41 -7.10
N PHE A 38 6.46 -5.20 -6.21
CA PHE A 38 6.56 -4.22 -5.13
C PHE A 38 6.19 -4.82 -3.79
N ALA A 39 6.70 -4.20 -2.73
CA ALA A 39 6.12 -4.31 -1.40
C ALA A 39 5.14 -3.15 -1.20
N ILE A 40 3.86 -3.44 -0.95
CA ILE A 40 2.87 -2.42 -0.58
C ILE A 40 2.51 -2.59 0.89
N LYS A 41 2.75 -1.56 1.70
CA LYS A 41 2.32 -1.50 3.11
C LYS A 41 0.99 -0.75 3.22
N ARG A 42 -0.04 -1.45 3.68
CA ARG A 42 -1.36 -0.85 3.95
C ARG A 42 -1.45 -0.47 5.41
N ILE A 43 -1.63 0.83 5.67
CA ILE A 43 -1.65 1.40 7.02
C ILE A 43 -3.07 1.92 7.31
N PRO A 44 -3.69 1.53 8.44
CA PRO A 44 -4.99 2.07 8.83
C PRO A 44 -4.84 3.54 9.26
N LEU A 45 -5.56 4.44 8.59
CA LEU A 45 -5.55 5.85 8.97
C LEU A 45 -6.56 6.16 10.11
N PRO A 46 -6.17 7.00 11.09
CA PRO A 46 -7.08 7.52 12.11
C PRO A 46 -8.28 8.22 11.49
N LYS A 47 -9.43 8.21 12.18
CA LYS A 47 -10.66 8.86 11.69
C LYS A 47 -10.46 10.36 11.37
N SER A 48 -9.57 11.05 12.07
CA SER A 48 -9.24 12.46 11.86
C SER A 48 -8.52 12.76 10.55
N HIS A 49 -7.72 11.84 10.02
CA HIS A 49 -6.98 12.01 8.76
C HIS A 49 -7.85 11.72 7.53
N ARG A 50 -9.09 11.24 7.76
CA ARG A 50 -10.02 10.88 6.70
C ARG A 50 -10.70 12.08 6.05
N SER A 51 -10.61 13.31 6.55
CA SER A 51 -11.34 14.44 5.96
C SER A 51 -10.52 15.20 4.91
N ASN A 52 -9.21 15.32 5.09
CA ASN A 52 -8.43 16.31 4.33
C ASN A 52 -7.53 15.69 3.24
N GLY A 53 -7.46 14.35 3.15
CA GLY A 53 -6.57 13.68 2.20
C GLY A 53 -5.07 13.90 2.48
N ASP A 54 -4.76 14.58 3.58
CA ASP A 54 -3.42 14.97 3.96
C ASP A 54 -2.76 13.81 4.73
N VAL A 55 -1.82 13.15 4.07
CA VAL A 55 -0.88 12.21 4.70
C VAL A 55 0.36 13.01 5.08
N SER A 56 0.22 14.01 5.95
CA SER A 56 1.36 14.74 6.51
C SER A 56 1.99 13.95 7.66
N ASP A 57 2.37 12.69 7.38
CA ASP A 57 3.15 11.88 8.31
C ASP A 57 4.63 12.21 8.14
N ARG A 58 5.31 12.49 9.25
CA ARG A 58 6.77 12.74 9.27
C ARG A 58 7.54 11.60 8.60
N GLU A 59 7.09 10.37 8.78
CA GLU A 59 7.66 9.18 8.14
C GLU A 59 7.54 9.24 6.62
N PHE A 60 6.39 9.66 6.11
CA PHE A 60 6.14 9.80 4.68
C PHE A 60 7.05 10.85 4.04
N LYS A 61 7.20 12.02 4.67
CA LYS A 61 8.10 13.09 4.21
C LYS A 61 9.56 12.63 4.17
N ALA A 62 10.00 11.92 5.21
CA ALA A 62 11.35 11.36 5.24
C ALA A 62 11.59 10.40 4.06
N MET A 63 10.63 9.51 3.76
CA MET A 63 10.76 8.58 2.63
C MET A 63 10.88 9.28 1.26
N LEU A 64 10.26 10.45 1.09
CA LEU A 64 10.37 11.23 -0.16
C LEU A 64 11.76 11.87 -0.34
N GLU A 65 12.45 12.17 0.76
CA GLU A 65 13.75 12.87 0.73
C GLU A 65 14.93 11.91 0.54
N PHE A 66 14.79 10.62 0.86
CA PHE A 66 15.88 9.65 0.77
C PHE A 66 15.91 8.91 -0.57
N ASN A 67 16.93 9.19 -1.38
CA ASN A 67 17.28 8.40 -2.55
C ASN A 67 18.73 7.87 -2.44
N HIS A 68 18.88 6.66 -1.90
CA HIS A 68 20.18 6.04 -1.65
C HIS A 68 20.11 4.53 -1.89
N PRO A 69 21.12 3.90 -2.53
CA PRO A 69 21.07 2.48 -2.90
C PRO A 69 20.97 1.50 -1.72
N GLY A 70 21.41 1.91 -0.53
CA GLY A 70 21.30 1.13 0.71
C GLY A 70 20.00 1.37 1.50
N ILE A 71 19.10 2.24 1.03
CA ILE A 71 17.82 2.55 1.67
C ILE A 71 16.70 2.06 0.76
N VAL A 72 15.61 1.57 1.34
CA VAL A 72 14.42 1.16 0.57
C VAL A 72 13.87 2.36 -0.19
N GLY A 73 13.87 2.26 -1.52
CA GLY A 73 13.32 3.30 -2.39
C GLY A 73 11.80 3.41 -2.22
N PHE A 74 11.33 4.65 -2.10
CA PHE A 74 9.91 4.97 -2.06
C PHE A 74 9.42 5.33 -3.48
N TYR A 75 8.27 4.79 -3.87
CA TYR A 75 7.70 5.01 -5.21
C TYR A 75 6.44 5.87 -5.16
N ASP A 76 5.42 5.45 -4.41
CA ASP A 76 4.13 6.14 -4.35
C ASP A 76 3.33 5.76 -3.09
N ALA A 77 2.38 6.62 -2.71
CA ALA A 77 1.40 6.37 -1.67
C ALA A 77 0.07 7.04 -2.00
N TRP A 78 -1.02 6.41 -1.59
CA TRP A 78 -2.36 6.91 -1.82
C TRP A 78 -3.30 6.46 -0.70
N ILE A 79 -4.47 7.11 -0.62
CA ILE A 79 -5.52 6.77 0.33
C ILE A 79 -6.64 6.04 -0.40
N GLU A 80 -7.14 4.97 0.20
CA GLU A 80 -8.37 4.29 -0.21
C GLU A 80 -9.37 4.22 0.94
N ARG A 81 -10.66 4.13 0.59
CA ARG A 81 -11.76 3.89 1.54
C ARG A 81 -12.48 2.58 1.20
N PRO A 82 -11.81 1.42 1.40
CA PRO A 82 -12.44 0.13 1.16
C PRO A 82 -13.58 -0.13 2.15
N PRO A 83 -14.54 -1.00 1.79
CA PRO A 83 -15.58 -1.43 2.70
C PRO A 83 -14.97 -2.17 3.92
N PRO A 84 -15.70 -2.24 5.05
CA PRO A 84 -15.27 -2.99 6.23
C PRO A 84 -14.91 -4.45 5.88
N GLY A 85 -13.89 -4.99 6.55
CA GLY A 85 -13.46 -6.39 6.36
C GLY A 85 -12.59 -6.67 5.12
N TRP A 86 -12.50 -5.74 4.16
CA TRP A 86 -11.77 -5.97 2.90
C TRP A 86 -10.30 -6.40 3.07
N GLN A 87 -9.59 -5.83 4.05
CA GLN A 87 -8.22 -6.24 4.38
C GLN A 87 -8.15 -7.70 4.86
N ALA A 88 -9.02 -8.09 5.79
CA ALA A 88 -9.00 -9.42 6.39
C ALA A 88 -9.36 -10.49 5.35
N SER A 89 -10.38 -10.22 4.53
CA SER A 89 -10.73 -11.08 3.40
C SER A 89 -9.55 -11.28 2.46
N LEU A 90 -8.82 -10.21 2.12
CA LEU A 90 -7.65 -10.31 1.24
C LEU A 90 -6.54 -11.17 1.87
N ILE A 91 -6.22 -10.96 3.14
CA ILE A 91 -5.20 -11.75 3.84
C ILE A 91 -5.57 -13.23 3.88
N HIS A 92 -6.84 -13.57 4.13
CA HIS A 92 -7.27 -14.97 4.14
C HIS A 92 -7.25 -15.65 2.75
N MET A 93 -7.17 -14.88 1.67
CA MET A 93 -7.13 -15.39 0.30
C MET A 93 -5.70 -15.56 -0.25
N LEU A 94 -4.67 -15.13 0.48
CA LEU A 94 -3.26 -15.13 0.08
C LEU A 94 -2.45 -16.10 0.94
#